data_AF-A0A849U7W6-F1
#
_entry.id   AF-A0A849U7W6-F1
#
_cell.length_a   1.000
_cell.length_b   1.000
_cell.length_c   1.000
_cell.angle_alpha   90.00
_cell.angle_beta   90.00
_cell.angle_gamma   90.00
#
_symmetry.space_group_name_H-M   'P 1'
#
loop_
_entity.id
_entity.type
_entity.pdbx_description
1 polymer ?
#
loop_
_entity_poly.entity_id
_entity_poly.type
_entity_poly.pdbx_seq_one_letter_code
_entity_poly.pdbx_strand_id
1 'polypeptide(L)'
;MIDPSGFFVQFIKLAGPYWQSERKDTIRKLSLGLFVLTIMQIAIAVVITEWSAALFNALDQRSMSGFFTQIGLVVLIFFANIAVTTMHFKIKRRLQLDWRRWLTEQLTGQWMNNGRHFLVIHTIGKHDNPDGRIAEDV
;
A
#
# COMPACT_ATOMS: atom_id res chain seq x y z
N MET A 1 0.64 -30.05 -1.89
CA MET A 1 2.00 -29.49 -1.85
C MET A 1 2.04 -28.42 -2.92
N ILE A 2 2.03 -27.13 -2.57
CA ILE A 2 1.99 -26.04 -3.55
C ILE A 2 3.41 -25.91 -4.12
N ASP A 3 3.58 -26.15 -5.41
CA ASP A 3 4.85 -25.92 -6.09
C ASP A 3 5.18 -24.42 -6.05
N PRO A 4 6.30 -24.00 -5.44
CA PRO A 4 6.65 -22.59 -5.28
C PRO A 4 6.86 -21.85 -6.62
N SER A 5 7.15 -22.60 -7.69
CA SER A 5 7.29 -22.07 -9.06
C SER A 5 5.96 -21.59 -9.68
N GLY A 6 4.81 -22.10 -9.21
CA GLY A 6 3.49 -21.76 -9.73
C GLY A 6 2.74 -20.69 -8.94
N PHE A 7 3.12 -20.45 -7.68
CA PHE A 7 2.41 -19.53 -6.77
C PHE A 7 2.33 -18.11 -7.32
N PHE A 8 3.47 -17.54 -7.76
CA PHE A 8 3.50 -16.17 -8.28
C PHE A 8 2.64 -15.99 -9.53
N VAL A 9 2.62 -17.00 -10.41
CA VAL A 9 1.80 -16.98 -11.63
C VAL A 9 0.31 -17.02 -11.27
N GLN A 10 -0.07 -17.89 -10.33
CA GLN A 10 -1.46 -17.97 -9.84
C GLN A 10 -1.88 -16.67 -9.13
N PHE A 11 -1.01 -16.11 -8.30
CA PHE A 11 -1.23 -14.83 -7.64
C PHE A 11 -1.42 -13.71 -8.67
N ILE A 12 -0.52 -13.56 -9.65
CA ILE A 12 -0.63 -12.53 -10.69
C ILE A 12 -1.89 -12.74 -11.53
N LYS A 13 -2.30 -13.98 -11.81
CA LYS A 13 -3.53 -14.26 -12.55
C LYS A 13 -4.79 -13.85 -11.78
N LEU A 14 -4.78 -14.02 -10.44
CA LEU A 14 -5.88 -13.62 -9.57
C LEU A 14 -5.89 -12.10 -9.32
N ALA A 15 -4.71 -11.52 -9.10
CA ALA A 15 -4.50 -10.14 -8.66
C ALA A 15 -4.39 -9.13 -9.81
N GLY A 16 -3.78 -9.53 -10.92
CA GLY A 16 -3.50 -8.67 -12.09
C GLY A 16 -4.72 -7.98 -12.71
N PRO A 17 -5.91 -8.63 -12.78
CA PRO A 17 -7.09 -8.01 -13.38
C PRO A 17 -7.59 -6.74 -12.65
N TYR A 18 -7.24 -6.54 -11.38
CA TYR A 18 -7.59 -5.31 -10.64
C TYR A 18 -7.08 -4.03 -11.34
N TRP A 19 -5.83 -4.05 -11.82
CA TRP A 19 -5.21 -2.92 -12.53
C TRP A 19 -5.70 -2.75 -13.97
N GLN A 20 -6.56 -3.64 -14.46
CA GLN A 20 -7.21 -3.59 -15.78
C GLN A 20 -8.72 -3.37 -15.70
N SER A 21 -9.29 -3.23 -14.49
CA SER A 21 -10.72 -2.99 -14.26
C SER A 21 -11.21 -1.65 -14.84
N GLU A 22 -12.53 -1.42 -14.80
CA GLU A 22 -13.20 -0.23 -15.34
C GLU A 22 -12.59 1.11 -14.84
N ARG A 23 -11.97 1.11 -13.65
CA ARG A 23 -11.31 2.29 -13.06
C ARG A 23 -9.78 2.27 -13.17
N LYS A 24 -9.23 1.56 -14.16
CA LYS A 24 -7.78 1.36 -14.38
C LYS A 24 -6.96 2.64 -14.30
N ASP A 25 -7.44 3.75 -14.88
CA ASP A 25 -6.66 5.00 -14.91
C ASP A 25 -6.55 5.64 -13.53
N THR A 26 -7.62 5.59 -12.74
CA THR A 26 -7.62 6.08 -11.35
C THR A 26 -6.72 5.21 -10.47
N ILE A 27 -6.84 3.88 -10.57
CA ILE A 27 -6.04 2.93 -9.78
C ILE A 27 -4.54 3.08 -10.10
N ARG A 28 -4.18 3.23 -11.37
CA ARG A 28 -2.80 3.45 -11.82
C ARG A 28 -2.24 4.78 -11.33
N LYS A 29 -3.02 5.88 -11.44
CA LYS A 29 -2.61 7.18 -10.90
C LYS A 29 -2.41 7.15 -9.39
N LEU A 30 -3.30 6.49 -8.65
CA LEU A 30 -3.16 6.33 -7.19
C LEU A 30 -1.93 5.48 -6.83
N SER A 31 -1.67 4.40 -7.57
CA SER A 31 -0.51 3.53 -7.38
C SER A 31 0.80 4.26 -7.67
N LEU A 32 0.85 5.03 -8.77
CA LEU A 32 1.99 5.88 -9.11
C LEU A 32 2.20 6.98 -8.06
N GLY A 33 1.13 7.64 -7.63
CA GLY A 33 1.18 8.64 -6.56
C GLY A 33 1.71 8.06 -5.25
N LEU A 34 1.29 6.84 -4.89
CA LEU A 34 1.81 6.13 -3.72
C LEU A 34 3.31 5.85 -3.85
N PHE A 35 3.75 5.39 -5.02
CA PHE A 35 5.16 5.14 -5.31
C PHE A 35 6.02 6.40 -5.17
N VAL A 36 5.57 7.52 -5.75
CA VAL A 36 6.23 8.82 -5.62
C VAL A 36 6.29 9.26 -4.17
N LEU A 37 5.21 9.11 -3.40
CA LEU A 37 5.19 9.46 -1.98
C LEU A 37 6.16 8.60 -1.15
N THR A 38 6.33 7.32 -1.50
CA THR A 38 7.33 6.47 -0.85
C THR A 38 8.76 6.96 -1.14
N ILE A 39 9.06 7.38 -2.37
CA ILE A 39 10.35 8.02 -2.68
C ILE A 39 10.52 9.31 -1.87
N MET A 40 9.47 10.14 -1.77
CA MET A 40 9.52 11.35 -0.95
C MET A 40 9.78 11.05 0.54
N GLN A 41 9.22 9.98 1.10
CA GLN A 41 9.51 9.57 2.48
C GLN A 41 11.01 9.27 2.68
N ILE A 42 11.63 8.57 1.72
CA ILE A 42 13.07 8.28 1.75
C ILE A 42 13.87 9.59 1.63
N ALA A 43 13.49 10.48 0.70
CA ALA A 43 14.16 11.78 0.54
C ALA A 43 14.07 12.63 1.81
N ILE A 44 12.91 12.68 2.47
CA ILE A 44 12.73 13.42 3.74
C ILE A 44 13.63 12.81 4.83
N ALA A 45 13.78 11.49 4.89
CA ALA A 45 14.68 10.86 5.85
C ALA A 45 16.14 11.33 5.64
N VAL A 46 16.61 11.39 4.39
CA VAL A 46 17.94 11.93 4.06
C VAL A 46 18.06 13.40 4.47
N VAL A 47 17.06 14.23 4.14
CA VAL A 47 17.04 15.65 4.53
C VAL A 47 17.12 15.82 6.05
N ILE A 48 16.42 14.98 6.83
CA ILE A 48 16.50 14.99 8.29
C ILE A 48 17.92 14.65 8.77
N THR A 49 18.58 13.69 8.14
CA THR A 49 19.97 13.32 8.47
C THR A 49 20.93 14.49 8.20
N GLU A 50 20.84 15.12 7.04
CA GLU A 50 21.67 16.29 6.69
C GLU A 50 21.38 17.49 7.60
N TRP A 51 20.11 17.76 7.87
CA TRP A 51 19.68 18.81 8.80
C TRP A 51 20.25 18.57 10.21
N SER A 52 20.23 17.33 10.69
CA SER A 52 20.78 16.97 12.00
C SER A 52 22.27 17.28 12.07
N ALA A 53 23.05 16.96 11.02
CA ALA A 53 24.47 17.31 10.94
C ALA A 53 24.68 18.85 10.94
N ALA A 54 23.86 19.59 10.20
CA ALA A 54 23.92 21.05 10.17
C ALA A 54 23.61 21.69 11.53
N LEU A 55 22.64 21.14 12.27
CA LEU A 55 22.33 21.56 13.64
C LEU A 55 23.53 21.36 14.58
N PHE A 56 24.14 20.18 14.56
CA PHE A 56 25.31 19.91 15.41
C PHE A 56 26.51 20.79 15.04
N ASN A 57 26.75 21.04 13.76
CA ASN A 57 27.80 21.96 13.32
C ASN A 57 27.57 23.40 13.83
N ALA A 58 26.33 23.88 13.80
CA ALA A 58 26.01 25.22 14.32
C ALA A 58 26.23 25.32 15.84
N LEU A 59 25.93 24.26 16.58
CA LEU A 59 26.17 24.18 18.03
C LEU A 59 27.67 24.16 18.35
N ASP A 60 28.45 23.37 17.61
CA ASP A 60 29.90 23.27 17.79
C ASP A 60 30.60 24.62 17.54
N GLN A 61 30.20 25.31 16.47
CA GLN A 61 30.68 26.65 16.15
C GLN A 61 30.13 27.76 17.07
N ARG A 62 29.29 27.42 18.05
CA ARG A 62 28.60 28.37 18.94
C ARG A 62 27.83 29.46 18.19
N SER A 63 27.32 29.12 17.01
CA SER A 63 26.60 30.06 16.13
C SER A 63 25.12 30.12 16.52
N MET A 64 24.77 31.14 17.32
CA MET A 64 23.39 31.33 17.77
C MET A 64 22.43 31.63 16.62
N SER A 65 22.88 32.38 15.60
CA SER A 65 22.09 32.65 14.40
C SER A 65 21.84 31.38 13.60
N GLY A 66 22.87 30.56 13.37
CA GLY A 66 22.75 29.27 12.68
C GLY A 66 21.79 28.33 13.40
N PHE A 67 21.84 28.27 14.74
CA PHE A 67 20.94 27.47 15.54
C PHE A 67 19.46 27.85 15.33
N PHE A 68 19.11 29.14 15.42
CA PHE A 68 17.74 29.59 15.20
C PHE A 68 17.25 29.32 13.77
N THR A 69 18.14 29.43 12.77
CA THR A 69 17.81 29.02 11.40
C THR A 69 17.46 27.53 11.32
N GLN A 70 18.21 26.65 11.99
CA GLN A 70 17.92 25.22 12.01
C GLN A 70 16.61 24.89 12.74
N ILE A 71 16.24 25.65 13.78
CA ILE A 71 14.91 25.52 14.42
C ILE A 71 13.79 25.89 13.43
N GLY A 72 13.94 26.95 12.64
CA GLY A 72 12.96 27.29 11.61
C GLY A 72 12.84 26.20 10.54
N LEU A 73 13.97 25.66 10.09
CA LEU A 73 14.01 24.60 9.07
C LEU A 73 13.38 23.29 9.56
N VAL A 74 13.59 22.89 10.82
CA VAL A 74 12.98 21.64 11.31
C VAL A 74 11.46 21.71 11.32
N VAL A 75 10.88 22.88 11.63
CA VAL A 75 9.43 23.08 11.58
C VAL A 75 8.92 22.85 10.15
N LEU A 76 9.60 23.39 9.15
CA LEU A 76 9.24 23.18 7.73
C LEU A 76 9.36 21.69 7.33
N ILE A 77 10.45 21.03 7.72
CA ILE A 77 10.67 19.59 7.48
C ILE A 77 9.55 18.78 8.14
N PHE A 78 9.14 19.15 9.36
CA PHE A 78 8.07 18.47 10.09
C PHE A 78 6.73 18.58 9.38
N PHE A 79 6.36 19.78 8.91
CA PHE A 79 5.14 19.98 8.13
C PHE A 79 5.17 19.20 6.81
N ALA A 80 6.30 19.21 6.10
CA ALA A 80 6.48 18.43 4.88
C ALA A 80 6.32 16.91 5.16
N ASN A 81 6.93 16.42 6.25
CA ASN A 81 6.81 15.02 6.65
C ASN A 81 5.36 14.62 6.98
N ILE A 82 4.65 15.44 7.77
CA ILE A 82 3.24 15.19 8.11
C ILE A 82 2.38 15.15 6.84
N ALA A 83 2.57 16.10 5.93
CA ALA A 83 1.81 16.18 4.69
C ALA A 83 2.02 14.92 3.83
N VAL A 84 3.28 14.53 3.59
CA VAL A 84 3.63 13.34 2.80
C VAL A 84 3.09 12.07 3.46
N THR A 85 3.31 11.90 4.77
CA THR A 85 2.87 10.71 5.51
C THR A 85 1.35 10.58 5.54
N THR A 86 0.64 11.69 5.77
CA THR A 86 -0.83 11.68 5.78
C THR A 86 -1.40 11.37 4.39
N MET A 87 -0.80 11.93 3.33
CA MET A 87 -1.23 11.67 1.96
C MET A 87 -0.95 10.21 1.56
N HIS A 88 0.23 9.69 1.92
CA HIS A 88 0.61 8.29 1.71
C HIS A 88 -0.40 7.35 2.37
N PHE A 89 -0.70 7.58 3.65
CA PHE A 89 -1.66 6.78 4.40
C PHE A 89 -3.05 6.79 3.76
N LYS A 90 -3.56 7.95 3.37
CA LYS A 90 -4.88 8.09 2.72
C LYS A 90 -4.94 7.32 1.39
N ILE A 91 -3.92 7.46 0.54
CA ILE A 91 -3.89 6.78 -0.77
C ILE A 91 -3.75 5.27 -0.57
N LYS A 92 -2.83 4.83 0.30
CA LYS A 92 -2.64 3.42 0.62
C LYS A 92 -3.92 2.78 1.12
N ARG A 93 -4.60 3.40 2.09
CA ARG A 93 -5.85 2.88 2.66
C ARG A 93 -6.96 2.81 1.61
N ARG A 94 -7.07 3.82 0.75
CA ARG A 94 -8.05 3.82 -0.35
C ARG A 94 -7.81 2.66 -1.31
N LEU A 95 -6.56 2.46 -1.75
CA LEU A 95 -6.19 1.33 -2.61
C LEU A 95 -6.47 -0.02 -1.94
N GLN A 96 -6.17 -0.17 -0.64
CA GLN A 96 -6.46 -1.42 0.09
C GLN A 96 -7.96 -1.71 0.19
N LEU A 97 -8.80 -0.70 0.47
CA LEU A 97 -10.25 -0.89 0.54
C LEU A 97 -10.84 -1.18 -0.84
N ASP A 98 -10.40 -0.46 -1.87
CA ASP A 98 -10.85 -0.67 -3.24
C ASP A 98 -10.42 -2.05 -3.75
N TRP A 99 -9.19 -2.49 -3.41
CA TRP A 99 -8.69 -3.83 -3.67
C TRP A 99 -9.58 -4.90 -3.04
N ARG A 100 -9.82 -4.77 -1.73
CA ARG A 100 -10.60 -5.75 -0.98
C ARG A 100 -12.01 -5.89 -1.52
N ARG A 101 -12.69 -4.77 -1.79
CA ARG A 101 -14.02 -4.75 -2.43
C ARG A 101 -14.01 -5.49 -3.76
N TRP A 102 -13.07 -5.15 -4.63
CA TRP A 102 -12.95 -5.79 -5.95
C TRP A 102 -12.69 -7.30 -5.84
N LEU A 103 -11.80 -7.72 -4.93
CA LEU A 103 -11.49 -9.13 -4.74
C LEU A 103 -12.70 -9.91 -4.20
N THR A 104 -13.40 -9.36 -3.21
CA THR A 104 -14.64 -9.95 -2.67
C THR A 104 -15.71 -10.09 -3.74
N GLU A 105 -15.94 -9.05 -4.56
CA GLU A 105 -16.91 -9.08 -5.65
C GLU A 105 -16.56 -10.15 -6.69
N GLN A 106 -15.28 -10.24 -7.10
CA GLN A 106 -14.82 -11.24 -8.05
C GLN A 106 -14.94 -12.67 -7.52
N LEU A 107 -14.51 -12.92 -6.27
CA LEU A 107 -14.56 -14.25 -5.67
C LEU A 107 -16.00 -14.70 -5.43
N THR A 108 -16.84 -13.82 -4.88
CA THR A 108 -18.26 -14.10 -4.64
C THR A 108 -19.00 -14.32 -5.95
N GLY A 109 -18.73 -13.48 -6.97
CA GLY A 109 -19.30 -13.64 -8.30
C GLY A 109 -18.92 -14.98 -8.93
N GLN A 110 -17.65 -15.38 -8.87
CA GLN A 110 -17.22 -16.69 -9.37
C GLN A 110 -17.79 -17.86 -8.58
N TRP A 111 -17.95 -17.72 -7.27
CA TRP A 111 -18.50 -18.72 -6.37
C TRP A 111 -20.00 -18.98 -6.61
N MET A 112 -20.78 -17.92 -6.79
CA MET A 112 -22.22 -18.01 -7.02
C MET A 112 -22.58 -18.34 -8.48
N ASN A 113 -21.66 -18.16 -9.43
CA ASN A 113 -21.93 -18.41 -10.84
C ASN A 113 -22.22 -19.90 -11.13
N ASN A 114 -23.17 -20.19 -12.02
CA ASN A 114 -23.56 -21.54 -12.47
C ASN A 114 -23.87 -22.55 -11.33
N GLY A 115 -24.33 -22.08 -10.17
CA GLY A 115 -24.65 -22.97 -9.04
C GLY A 115 -23.43 -23.73 -8.49
N ARG A 116 -22.20 -23.24 -8.72
CA ARG A 116 -20.95 -23.91 -8.29
C ARG A 116 -20.91 -24.15 -6.78
N HIS A 117 -21.48 -23.24 -5.99
CA HIS A 117 -21.68 -23.45 -4.56
C HIS A 117 -22.39 -24.77 -4.23
N PHE A 118 -23.40 -25.15 -5.01
CA PHE A 118 -24.16 -26.39 -4.81
C PHE A 118 -23.40 -27.61 -5.36
N LEU A 119 -22.73 -27.43 -6.50
CA LEU A 119 -21.97 -28.50 -7.17
C LEU A 119 -20.74 -28.93 -6.36
N VAL A 120 -20.11 -28.00 -5.61
CA VAL A 120 -18.92 -28.29 -4.80
C VAL A 120 -19.18 -29.33 -3.71
N ILE A 121 -20.40 -29.40 -3.19
CA ILE A 121 -20.82 -30.41 -2.20
C ILE A 121 -20.82 -31.82 -2.82
N HIS A 122 -20.98 -31.93 -4.13
CA HIS A 122 -21.05 -33.19 -4.87
C HIS A 122 -19.71 -33.61 -5.50
N THR A 123 -18.67 -32.76 -5.41
CA THR A 123 -17.33 -33.09 -5.89
C THR A 123 -16.51 -33.82 -4.82
N ILE A 124 -15.68 -34.78 -5.25
CA ILE A 124 -14.81 -35.56 -4.36
C ILE A 124 -13.69 -34.66 -3.82
N GLY A 125 -13.64 -34.45 -2.50
CA GLY A 125 -12.59 -33.68 -1.84
C GLY A 125 -13.02 -33.12 -0.48
N LYS A 126 -12.06 -32.70 0.36
CA LYS A 126 -12.36 -31.86 1.54
C LYS A 126 -12.56 -30.43 1.07
N HIS A 127 -13.80 -29.95 1.15
CA HIS A 127 -14.17 -28.57 0.84
C HIS A 127 -14.45 -27.84 2.14
N ASP A 128 -13.39 -27.30 2.75
CA ASP A 128 -13.50 -26.58 4.03
C ASP A 128 -14.07 -25.18 3.79
N ASN A 129 -15.25 -24.91 4.37
CA ASN A 129 -15.99 -23.65 4.45
C ASN A 129 -15.56 -22.53 3.46
N PRO A 130 -15.78 -22.70 2.14
CA PRO A 130 -15.23 -21.80 1.10
C PRO A 130 -15.78 -20.36 1.20
N ASP A 131 -17.01 -20.20 1.66
CA ASP A 131 -17.65 -18.95 2.03
C ASP A 131 -16.97 -18.28 3.24
N GLY A 132 -16.65 -19.02 4.30
CA GLY A 132 -15.86 -18.51 5.42
C GLY A 132 -14.48 -18.06 5.00
N ARG A 133 -13.83 -18.81 4.11
CA ARG A 133 -12.53 -18.42 3.54
C ARG A 133 -12.59 -17.13 2.73
N ILE A 134 -13.66 -16.90 1.95
CA ILE A 134 -13.83 -15.62 1.23
C ILE A 134 -14.02 -14.45 2.22
N ALA A 135 -14.64 -14.69 3.39
CA ALA A 135 -14.84 -13.65 4.40
C ALA A 135 -13.59 -13.35 5.24
N GLU A 136 -12.81 -14.39 5.58
CA GLU A 136 -11.65 -14.32 6.48
C GLU A 136 -10.32 -14.08 5.75
N ASP A 137 -10.12 -14.69 4.57
CA ASP A 137 -8.83 -14.67 3.85
C ASP A 137 -8.66 -13.42 2.94
N VAL A 138 -9.71 -12.61 2.74
CA VAL A 138 -9.75 -11.44 1.82
C VAL A 138 -9.47 -10.11 2.51
#